data_AF-A0A9P6H3U6-F1
#
_entry.id   AF-A0A9P6H3U6-F1
#
_cell.length_a   1.000
_cell.length_b   1.000
_cell.length_c   1.000
_cell.angle_alpha   90.00
_cell.angle_beta   90.00
_cell.angle_gamma   90.00
#
_symmetry.space_group_name_H-M   'P 1'
#
loop_
_entity.id
_entity.type
_entity.pdbx_description
1 polymer ?
#
loop_
_entity_poly.entity_id
_entity_poly.type
_entity_poly.pdbx_seq_one_letter_code
_entity_poly.pdbx_strand_id
1 'polypeptide(L)'
;IPSLRNILRPVNRMPPEILSQVARYLIKDKNVDAISIVPLTHVCRYWRESIISTPSNWTLISNKNKDMTAACLQRAKAAPL
;
A
#
# COMPACT_ATOMS: atom_id res chain seq x y z
N ILE A 1 -18.31 -12.74 6.31
CA ILE A 1 -19.10 -11.49 6.38
C ILE A 1 -18.22 -10.43 7.06
N PRO A 2 -17.84 -9.32 6.40
CA PRO A 2 -17.12 -8.24 7.07
C PRO A 2 -18.00 -7.70 8.20
N SER A 3 -17.41 -7.45 9.38
CA SER A 3 -18.17 -6.89 10.49
C SER A 3 -18.84 -5.57 10.06
N LEU A 4 -20.17 -5.46 10.22
CA LEU A 4 -20.96 -4.29 9.83
C LEU A 4 -20.39 -2.97 10.41
N ARG A 5 -19.74 -3.07 11.58
CA ARG A 5 -19.03 -1.99 12.26
C ARG A 5 -17.87 -1.40 11.45
N ASN A 6 -17.24 -2.19 10.57
CA ASN A 6 -16.15 -1.74 9.72
C ASN A 6 -16.69 -0.97 8.49
N ILE A 7 -17.74 -1.48 7.84
CA ILE A 7 -18.34 -0.87 6.63
C ILE A 7 -18.89 0.55 6.88
N LEU A 8 -19.34 0.83 8.10
CA LEU A 8 -19.85 2.14 8.47
C LEU A 8 -18.76 3.18 8.80
N ARG A 9 -17.48 2.78 8.88
CA ARG A 9 -16.39 3.73 9.15
C ARG A 9 -16.01 4.48 7.87
N PRO A 10 -15.84 5.82 7.93
CA PRO A 10 -15.48 6.64 6.76
C PRO A 10 -14.23 6.13 6.01
N VAL A 11 -13.26 5.61 6.77
CA VAL A 11 -12.00 5.06 6.26
C VAL A 11 -12.17 3.87 5.30
N ASN A 12 -13.30 3.15 5.37
CA ASN A 12 -13.61 2.01 4.49
C ASN A 12 -14.50 2.39 3.30
N ARG A 13 -14.89 3.67 3.19
CA ARG A 13 -15.64 4.22 2.05
C ARG A 13 -14.76 5.10 1.16
N MET A 14 -13.48 5.25 1.51
CA MET A 14 -12.54 5.99 0.67
C MET A 14 -12.38 5.27 -0.66
N PRO A 15 -12.43 5.98 -1.79
CA PRO A 15 -12.09 5.42 -3.09
C PRO A 15 -10.65 4.86 -3.10
N PRO A 16 -10.37 3.82 -3.89
CA PRO A 16 -9.04 3.21 -3.97
C PRO A 16 -7.96 4.21 -4.46
N GLU A 17 -8.35 5.24 -5.19
CA GLU A 17 -7.49 6.34 -5.64
C GLU A 17 -6.96 7.16 -4.46
N ILE A 18 -7.81 7.42 -3.46
CA ILE A 18 -7.44 8.16 -2.25
C ILE A 18 -6.50 7.31 -1.38
N LEU A 19 -6.79 6.01 -1.25
CA LEU A 19 -5.89 5.09 -0.53
C LEU A 19 -4.51 5.02 -1.18
N SER A 20 -4.46 4.97 -2.50
CA SER A 20 -3.21 5.01 -3.27
C SER A 20 -2.49 6.35 -3.14
N GLN A 21 -3.23 7.45 -3.03
CA GLN A 21 -2.62 8.75 -2.76
C GLN A 21 -2.00 8.84 -1.36
N VAL A 22 -2.66 8.30 -0.34
CA VAL A 22 -2.09 8.18 1.01
C VAL A 22 -0.80 7.36 1.00
N ALA A 23 -0.80 6.20 0.33
CA ALA A 23 0.40 5.38 0.17
C ALA A 23 1.54 6.13 -0.54
N ARG A 24 1.23 6.87 -1.62
CA ARG A 24 2.22 7.69 -2.34
C ARG A 24 2.78 8.84 -1.51
N TYR A 25 2.00 9.44 -0.61
CA TYR A 25 2.52 10.46 0.30
C TYR A 25 3.60 9.91 1.22
N LEU A 26 3.46 8.68 1.70
CA LEU A 26 4.49 8.02 2.50
C LEU A 26 5.75 7.70 1.68
N ILE A 27 5.56 7.28 0.43
CA ILE A 27 6.67 6.92 -0.48
C ILE A 27 7.48 8.16 -0.91
N LYS A 28 6.84 9.32 -1.04
CA LYS A 28 7.52 10.56 -1.47
C LYS A 28 8.51 11.07 -0.43
N ASP A 29 8.35 10.72 0.83
CA ASP A 29 9.29 11.08 1.88
C ASP A 29 10.57 10.23 1.75
N LYS A 30 11.68 10.88 1.38
CA LYS A 30 12.98 10.22 1.16
C LYS A 30 13.57 9.57 2.41
N ASN A 31 13.04 9.88 3.59
CA ASN A 31 13.49 9.31 4.85
C ASN A 31 12.75 8.01 5.20
N VAL A 32 11.75 7.62 4.41
CA VAL A 32 10.85 6.51 4.70
C VAL A 32 11.26 5.28 3.88
N ASP A 33 11.38 4.13 4.54
CA ASP A 33 11.66 2.86 3.87
C ASP A 33 10.37 2.27 3.29
N ALA A 34 10.48 1.51 2.18
CA ALA A 34 9.35 0.86 1.53
C ALA A 34 8.51 -0.01 2.48
N ILE A 35 9.10 -0.54 3.55
CA ILE A 35 8.38 -1.31 4.57
C ILE A 35 7.27 -0.50 5.26
N SER A 36 7.32 0.83 5.22
CA SER A 36 6.34 1.73 5.83
C SER A 36 4.98 1.68 5.15
N ILE A 37 4.88 1.07 3.96
CA ILE A 37 3.60 0.79 3.32
C ILE A 37 2.87 -0.40 3.95
N VAL A 38 3.60 -1.33 4.58
CA VAL A 38 3.05 -2.57 5.12
C VAL A 38 1.95 -2.30 6.15
N PRO A 39 2.11 -1.40 7.14
CA PRO A 39 1.04 -1.07 8.08
C PRO A 39 -0.28 -0.66 7.42
N LEU A 40 -0.24 0.04 6.28
CA LEU A 40 -1.45 0.43 5.55
C LEU A 40 -2.22 -0.79 5.02
N THR A 41 -1.53 -1.87 4.65
CA THR A 41 -2.15 -3.13 4.21
C THR A 41 -2.77 -3.95 5.34
N HIS A 42 -2.61 -3.53 6.60
CA HIS A 42 -3.17 -4.20 7.78
C HIS A 42 -4.38 -3.47 8.39
N VAL A 43 -4.79 -2.32 7.86
CA VAL A 43 -5.98 -1.59 8.33
C VAL A 43 -7.25 -2.44 8.18
N CYS A 44 -7.50 -2.94 6.97
CA CYS A 44 -8.57 -3.89 6.69
C CYS A 44 -8.31 -4.61 5.36
N ARG A 45 -9.19 -5.57 5.01
CA ARG A 45 -9.10 -6.30 3.74
C ARG A 45 -9.19 -5.39 2.52
N TYR A 46 -10.08 -4.38 2.56
CA TYR A 46 -10.26 -3.44 1.46
C TYR A 46 -8.97 -2.63 1.19
N TRP A 47 -8.37 -2.09 2.25
CA TRP A 47 -7.09 -1.37 2.15
C TRP A 47 -5.97 -2.24 1.59
N ARG A 48 -5.88 -3.49 2.07
CA ARG A 48 -4.92 -4.46 1.56
C ARG A 48 -5.08 -4.66 0.05
N GLU A 49 -6.30 -4.95 -0.38
CA GLU A 49 -6.59 -5.22 -1.80
C GLU A 49 -6.29 -3.99 -2.66
N SER A 50 -6.74 -2.80 -2.28
CA SER A 50 -6.50 -1.56 -3.04
C SER A 50 -5.02 -1.17 -3.13
N ILE A 51 -4.27 -1.32 -2.04
CA ILE A 51 -2.84 -0.95 -2.01
C ILE A 51 -2.00 -1.96 -2.80
N ILE A 52 -2.26 -3.26 -2.64
CA ILE A 52 -1.55 -4.33 -3.38
C ILE A 52 -1.89 -4.27 -4.87
N SER A 53 -3.13 -3.94 -5.24
CA SER A 53 -3.55 -3.89 -6.64
C SER A 53 -2.97 -2.73 -7.43
N THR A 54 -2.37 -1.74 -6.76
CA THR A 54 -1.88 -0.50 -7.38
C THR A 54 -0.36 -0.52 -7.51
N PRO A 55 0.20 -0.76 -8.71
CA PRO A 55 1.64 -1.00 -8.87
C PRO A 55 2.51 0.19 -8.47
N SER A 56 2.05 1.43 -8.70
CA SER A 56 2.76 2.66 -8.33
C SER A 56 3.02 2.82 -6.83
N ASN A 57 2.34 2.03 -5.99
CA ASN A 57 2.57 2.03 -4.54
C ASN A 57 3.80 1.19 -4.14
N TRP A 58 4.39 0.45 -5.07
CA TRP A 58 5.48 -0.50 -4.79
C TRP A 58 6.79 -0.13 -5.50
N THR A 59 6.88 1.08 -6.05
CA THR A 59 8.06 1.56 -6.78
C THR A 59 9.22 1.96 -5.86
N LEU A 60 8.93 2.26 -4.59
CA LEU A 60 9.97 2.40 -3.57
C LEU A 60 10.47 1.01 -3.17
N ILE A 61 11.73 0.73 -3.48
CA ILE A 61 12.35 -0.57 -3.19
C ILE A 61 13.17 -0.47 -1.91
N SER A 62 12.86 -1.30 -0.91
CA SER A 62 13.74 -1.46 0.26
C SER A 62 14.98 -2.25 -0.15
N ASN A 63 16.16 -1.82 0.30
CA ASN A 63 17.41 -2.57 0.15
C ASN A 63 17.80 -3.33 1.44
N LYS A 64 16.95 -3.30 2.47
CA LYS A 64 17.27 -3.87 3.80
C LYS A 64 16.81 -5.30 3.97
N ASN A 65 15.84 -5.75 3.17
CA ASN A 65 15.24 -7.07 3.29
C ASN A 65 14.94 -7.62 1.89
N LYS A 66 15.62 -8.72 1.51
CA LYS A 66 15.52 -9.34 0.19
C LYS A 66 14.10 -9.79 -0.17
N ASP A 67 13.35 -10.30 0.81
CA ASP A 67 11.96 -10.73 0.59
C ASP A 67 11.05 -9.53 0.34
N MET A 68 11.28 -8.43 1.06
CA MET A 68 10.56 -7.18 0.82
C MET A 68 10.93 -6.57 -0.54
N THR A 69 12.21 -6.58 -0.90
CA THR A 69 12.69 -6.17 -2.23
C THR A 69 11.97 -6.95 -3.32
N ALA A 70 11.96 -8.28 -3.22
CA ALA A 70 11.30 -9.17 -4.18
C ALA A 70 9.78 -8.89 -4.24
N ALA A 71 9.15 -8.70 -3.09
CA ALA A 71 7.72 -8.42 -3.01
C ALA A 71 7.35 -7.04 -3.59
N CYS A 72 8.17 -6.00 -3.38
CA CYS A 72 7.99 -4.70 -4.02
C CYS A 72 8.14 -4.81 -5.54
N LEU A 73 9.20 -5.45 -6.03
CA LEU A 73 9.43 -5.66 -7.46
C LEU A 73 8.28 -6.43 -8.12
N GLN A 74 7.82 -7.52 -7.50
CA GLN A 74 6.70 -8.31 -8.01
C GLN A 74 5.41 -7.47 -8.11
N ARG A 75 5.16 -6.57 -7.16
CA ARG A 75 3.94 -5.76 -7.11
C ARG A 75 4.04 -4.48 -7.94
N ALA A 76 5.23 -3.93 -8.13
CA ALA A 76 5.48 -2.79 -9.01
C ALA A 76 5.24 -3.13 -10.49
N LYS A 77 5.33 -4.41 -10.86
CA LYS A 77 5.09 -4.89 -12.23
C LYS A 77 5.94 -4.07 -13.23
N ALA A 78 5.31 -3.36 -14.16
CA ALA A 78 5.95 -2.51 -15.16
C ALA A 78 5.85 -1.01 -14.81
N ALA A 79 5.55 -0.65 -13.56
CA ALA A 79 5.58 0.73 -13.12
C ALA A 79 7.03 1.27 -13.14
N PRO A 80 7.24 2.55 -13.47
CA PRO A 80 8.56 3.16 -13.43
C PRO A 80 9.11 3.17 -11.99
N LEU A 81 10.31 2.63 -11.82
CA LEU A 81 11.08 2.62 -10.56
C LEU A 81 11.95 3.87 -10.43
#